data_AF-A0A414WX22-F1
#
_entry.id   AF-A0A414WX22-F1
#
_cell.length_a   1.000
_cell.length_b   1.000
_cell.length_c   1.000
_cell.angle_alpha   90.00
_cell.angle_beta   90.00
_cell.angle_gamma   90.00
#
_symmetry.space_group_name_H-M   'P 1'
#
loop_
_entity.id
_entity.type
_entity.pdbx_description
1 polymer ?
#
loop_
_entity_poly.entity_id
_entity_poly.type
_entity_poly.pdbx_seq_one_letter_code
_entity_poly.pdbx_strand_id
1 'polypeptide(L)'
;MKEFTVFCQSLKDIIDSHPQLDIEGARKIVQQINEFLYTTHPDIGTIEKFGSKFDYFSDFHKFWHKYHKEILNCEIDEYICEKVADALHSIFIQTNGKAFTSIYDTCGLSDEDVCRVRFLTANQDFRGSRSFSFLADVFECDNAIFDENNILADPEDFLKKIDVGALSQNDKRLKYATNIAQFLLTHKCTPYELLEKYNRDIYALRNDLIACNAGYGNKKADMFVRDMVVLGIWQNVTGFERINVASDVNTIKIALRTGIIRTAIPLVSSFLDIFCYQYEYIDEMNAAAWRRVWEIWTKKYPQESISSPCLMDYFVYNVVGRQFCKESLVFFACPNGHVFKWHSSRNTTCQVCYKQGIRRVPASIVRKCMPCEDEEGFIAIQNTEYVRALPSGQKLTECPFTAICNDKKHLRPPKSISIMGQTGWQSAYANKGEGGGGLMA
;
A
#
# COMPACT_ATOMS: atom_id res chain seq x y z
N MET A 1 24.55 17.87 -4.71
CA MET A 1 24.89 18.69 -5.87
C MET A 1 26.32 18.47 -6.28
N LYS A 2 27.31 18.51 -5.37
CA LYS A 2 28.72 18.27 -5.71
C LYS A 2 28.93 16.99 -6.52
N GLU A 3 28.48 15.85 -6.00
CA GLU A 3 28.64 14.52 -6.61
C GLU A 3 28.07 14.48 -8.04
N PHE A 4 26.83 14.94 -8.21
CA PHE A 4 26.16 15.00 -9.50
C PHE A 4 26.81 16.00 -10.47
N THR A 5 27.32 17.13 -9.97
CA THR A 5 28.04 18.12 -10.80
C THR A 5 29.34 17.54 -11.34
N VAL A 6 30.09 16.83 -10.50
CA VAL A 6 31.33 16.14 -10.91
C VAL A 6 31.03 15.10 -11.99
N PHE A 7 29.97 14.30 -11.80
CA PHE A 7 29.52 13.33 -12.81
C PHE A 7 29.12 14.00 -14.14
N CYS A 8 28.32 15.07 -14.11
CA CYS A 8 27.94 15.78 -15.33
C CYS A 8 29.15 16.39 -16.05
N GLN A 9 30.12 16.92 -15.30
CA GLN A 9 31.34 17.47 -15.88
C GLN A 9 32.20 16.37 -16.52
N SER A 10 32.32 15.19 -15.90
CA SER A 10 33.10 14.09 -16.47
C SER A 10 32.49 13.58 -17.79
N LEU A 11 31.16 13.50 -17.88
CA LEU A 11 30.49 13.17 -19.13
C LEU A 11 30.73 14.24 -20.22
N LYS A 12 30.67 15.52 -19.84
CA LYS A 12 30.94 16.62 -20.76
C LYS A 12 32.36 16.55 -21.31
N ASP A 13 33.36 16.35 -20.46
CA ASP A 13 34.76 16.26 -20.87
C ASP A 13 35.01 15.10 -21.85
N ILE A 14 34.31 13.97 -21.68
CA ILE A 14 34.36 12.83 -22.61
C ILE A 14 33.74 13.20 -23.96
N ILE A 15 32.58 13.85 -23.96
CA ILE A 15 31.89 14.28 -25.19
C ILE A 15 32.73 15.31 -25.96
N ASP A 16 33.31 16.28 -25.25
CA ASP A 16 34.17 17.30 -25.84
C ASP A 16 35.44 16.67 -26.47
N SER A 17 35.94 15.58 -25.88
CA SER A 17 37.09 14.81 -26.39
C SER A 17 36.74 13.84 -27.54
N HIS A 18 35.45 13.50 -27.69
CA HIS A 18 34.94 12.61 -28.75
C HIS A 18 33.75 13.28 -29.48
N PRO A 19 33.98 14.33 -30.30
CA PRO A 19 32.91 15.15 -30.89
C PRO A 19 31.94 14.37 -31.78
N GLN A 20 32.44 13.32 -32.44
CA GLN A 20 31.60 12.24 -32.93
C GLN A 20 31.83 11.04 -32.01
N LEU A 21 30.79 10.63 -31.30
CA LEU A 21 30.89 9.58 -30.29
C LEU A 21 31.33 8.26 -30.92
N ASP A 22 32.59 7.90 -30.71
CA ASP A 22 33.16 6.63 -31.11
C ASP A 22 33.00 5.58 -29.99
N ILE A 23 33.44 4.36 -30.27
CA ILE A 23 33.36 3.24 -29.32
C ILE A 23 34.17 3.51 -28.05
N GLU A 24 35.26 4.27 -28.12
CA GLU A 24 36.11 4.54 -26.97
C GLU A 24 35.46 5.59 -26.05
N GLY A 25 34.89 6.64 -26.61
CA GLY A 25 34.05 7.59 -25.87
C GLY A 25 32.86 6.90 -25.22
N ALA A 26 32.18 5.99 -25.96
CA ALA A 26 31.07 5.22 -25.42
C ALA A 26 31.49 4.34 -24.22
N ARG A 27 32.64 3.65 -24.30
CA ARG A 27 33.19 2.86 -23.18
C ARG A 27 33.42 3.72 -21.93
N LYS A 28 34.03 4.90 -22.09
CA LYS A 28 34.26 5.83 -20.98
C LYS A 28 32.95 6.31 -20.36
N ILE A 29 31.94 6.64 -21.17
CA ILE A 29 30.61 7.04 -20.67
C ILE A 29 29.98 5.90 -19.86
N VAL A 30 29.97 4.68 -20.40
CA VAL A 30 29.41 3.51 -19.69
C VAL A 30 30.14 3.27 -18.37
N GLN A 31 31.47 3.39 -18.35
CA GLN A 31 32.25 3.30 -17.12
C GLN A 31 31.86 4.39 -16.11
N GLN A 32 31.75 5.66 -16.53
CA GLN A 32 31.38 6.76 -15.64
C GLN A 32 29.98 6.59 -15.05
N ILE A 33 29.01 6.13 -15.86
CA ILE A 33 27.65 5.83 -15.39
C ILE A 33 27.71 4.72 -14.33
N ASN A 34 28.44 3.64 -14.60
CA ASN A 34 28.58 2.53 -13.67
C ASN A 34 29.24 2.96 -12.36
N GLU A 35 30.32 3.74 -12.45
CA GLU A 35 31.02 4.24 -11.26
C GLU A 35 30.10 5.11 -10.40
N PHE A 36 29.40 6.06 -11.02
CA PHE A 36 28.52 6.99 -10.31
C PHE A 36 27.30 6.31 -9.68
N LEU A 37 26.69 5.34 -10.38
CA LEU A 37 25.47 4.69 -9.93
C LEU A 37 25.72 3.50 -9.00
N TYR A 38 26.78 2.71 -9.23
CA TYR A 38 26.89 1.34 -8.70
C TYR A 38 28.23 0.99 -8.05
N THR A 39 29.15 1.94 -7.88
CA THR A 39 30.43 1.65 -7.20
C THR A 39 30.61 2.43 -5.91
N THR A 40 31.20 1.76 -4.91
CA THR A 40 31.62 2.37 -3.65
C THR A 40 33.14 2.65 -3.64
N HIS A 41 33.59 3.48 -2.70
CA HIS A 41 35.00 3.79 -2.48
C HIS A 41 35.27 4.16 -1.01
N PRO A 42 36.53 4.07 -0.51
CA PRO A 42 36.84 4.27 0.92
C PRO A 42 36.37 5.60 1.51
N ASP A 43 36.39 6.67 0.72
CA ASP A 43 36.00 8.03 1.16
C ASP A 43 34.52 8.39 0.90
N ILE A 44 33.68 7.42 0.52
CA ILE A 44 32.30 7.69 0.11
C ILE A 44 31.43 8.21 1.29
N GLY A 45 31.81 7.80 2.50
CA GLY A 45 31.12 8.11 3.75
C GLY A 45 30.03 7.11 4.09
N THR A 46 29.31 7.39 5.18
CA THR A 46 28.37 6.43 5.77
C THR A 46 27.02 7.05 6.09
N ILE A 47 26.01 6.20 6.24
CA ILE A 47 24.71 6.51 6.81
C ILE A 47 24.41 5.63 8.03
N GLU A 48 23.51 6.07 8.89
CA GLU A 48 22.93 5.26 9.94
C GLU A 48 21.48 4.92 9.59
N LYS A 49 21.14 3.62 9.58
CA LYS A 49 19.78 3.14 9.33
C LYS A 49 19.55 1.90 10.19
N PHE A 50 18.35 1.78 10.79
CA PHE A 50 18.02 0.66 11.70
C PHE A 50 19.01 0.44 12.86
N GLY A 51 19.60 1.51 13.39
CA GLY A 51 20.60 1.43 14.47
C GLY A 51 21.94 0.82 14.05
N SER A 52 22.18 0.68 12.74
CA SER A 52 23.42 0.17 12.16
C SER A 52 24.01 1.20 11.21
N LYS A 53 25.34 1.20 11.09
CA LYS A 53 26.08 2.07 10.18
C LYS A 53 26.37 1.32 8.88
N PHE A 54 26.08 1.95 7.75
CA PHE A 54 26.31 1.41 6.40
C PHE A 54 27.10 2.42 5.57
N ASP A 55 27.99 1.95 4.72
CA ASP A 55 28.60 2.80 3.71
C ASP A 55 27.56 3.24 2.68
N TYR A 56 27.76 4.42 2.09
CA TYR A 56 27.01 4.76 0.89
C TYR A 56 27.33 3.75 -0.22
N PHE A 57 26.28 3.26 -0.86
CA PHE A 57 26.35 2.40 -2.04
C PHE A 57 27.12 3.03 -3.23
N SER A 58 26.89 4.31 -3.51
CA SER A 58 27.51 5.05 -4.61
C SER A 58 27.41 6.57 -4.42
N ASP A 59 28.14 7.33 -5.22
CA ASP A 59 28.03 8.79 -5.25
C ASP A 59 26.62 9.25 -5.60
N PHE A 60 25.92 8.52 -6.49
CA PHE A 60 24.51 8.78 -6.76
C PHE A 60 23.64 8.53 -5.54
N HIS A 61 23.84 7.44 -4.81
CA HIS A 61 23.08 7.17 -3.59
C HIS A 61 23.26 8.30 -2.56
N LYS A 62 24.49 8.80 -2.38
CA LYS A 62 24.77 9.96 -1.52
C LYS A 62 24.08 11.23 -1.99
N PHE A 63 24.09 11.48 -3.28
CA PHE A 63 23.34 12.58 -3.90
C PHE A 63 21.83 12.41 -3.67
N TRP A 64 21.26 11.26 -3.98
CA TRP A 64 19.83 11.00 -3.87
C TRP A 64 19.35 11.11 -2.43
N HIS A 65 20.06 10.49 -1.47
CA HIS A 65 19.77 10.62 -0.04
C HIS A 65 19.61 12.08 0.37
N LYS A 66 20.49 12.97 -0.09
CA LYS A 66 20.47 14.39 0.29
C LYS A 66 19.42 15.22 -0.45
N TYR A 67 19.22 15.00 -1.75
CA TYR A 67 18.47 15.95 -2.60
C TYR A 67 17.14 15.39 -3.15
N HIS A 68 16.76 14.13 -2.86
CA HIS A 68 15.54 13.52 -3.42
C HIS A 68 14.28 14.37 -3.18
N LYS A 69 14.09 14.94 -1.97
CA LYS A 69 12.90 15.75 -1.67
C LYS A 69 12.84 17.01 -2.54
N GLU A 70 13.95 17.71 -2.69
CA GLU A 70 14.05 18.96 -3.46
C GLU A 70 13.90 18.70 -4.97
N ILE A 71 14.47 17.59 -5.46
CA ILE A 71 14.36 17.19 -6.87
C ILE A 71 12.94 16.74 -7.20
N LEU A 72 12.33 15.94 -6.33
CA LEU A 72 10.96 15.47 -6.52
C LEU A 72 9.96 16.60 -6.34
N ASN A 73 10.27 17.59 -5.48
CA ASN A 73 9.42 18.72 -5.12
C ASN A 73 7.95 18.28 -5.01
N CYS A 74 7.68 17.38 -4.06
CA CYS A 74 6.37 16.78 -3.93
C CYS A 74 5.40 17.80 -3.33
N GLU A 75 4.31 18.07 -4.04
CA GLU A 75 3.32 19.07 -3.67
C GLU A 75 1.93 18.44 -3.54
N ILE A 76 1.13 19.00 -2.63
CA ILE A 76 -0.29 18.66 -2.46
C ILE A 76 -1.11 19.69 -3.22
N ASP A 77 -1.90 19.26 -4.20
CA ASP A 77 -2.73 20.17 -4.99
C ASP A 77 -4.10 20.37 -4.32
N GLU A 78 -4.28 21.52 -3.68
CA GLU A 78 -5.51 21.93 -2.98
C GLU A 78 -6.77 21.83 -3.84
N TYR A 79 -6.68 22.28 -5.10
CA TYR A 79 -7.84 22.30 -6.01
C TYR A 79 -8.28 20.88 -6.40
N ILE A 80 -7.32 19.98 -6.61
CA ILE A 80 -7.64 18.57 -6.84
C ILE A 80 -8.11 17.89 -5.56
N CYS A 81 -7.55 18.24 -4.40
CA CYS A 81 -8.04 17.73 -3.12
C CYS A 81 -9.53 18.05 -2.92
N GLU A 82 -9.96 19.26 -3.27
CA GLU A 82 -11.38 19.64 -3.24
C GLU A 82 -12.23 18.79 -4.20
N LYS A 83 -11.80 18.59 -5.45
CA LYS A 83 -12.51 17.71 -6.39
C LYS A 83 -12.64 16.28 -5.90
N VAL A 84 -11.58 15.75 -5.30
CA VAL A 84 -11.60 14.40 -4.72
C VAL A 84 -12.53 14.35 -3.51
N ALA A 85 -12.56 15.39 -2.68
CA ALA A 85 -13.52 15.51 -1.58
C ALA A 85 -14.97 15.49 -2.08
N ASP A 86 -15.30 16.25 -3.12
CA ASP A 86 -16.64 16.27 -3.72
C ASP A 86 -17.03 14.90 -4.31
N ALA A 87 -16.10 14.21 -4.96
CA ALA A 87 -16.33 12.87 -5.49
C ALA A 87 -16.56 11.83 -4.38
N LEU A 88 -15.82 11.93 -3.26
CA LEU A 88 -16.02 11.05 -2.10
C LEU A 88 -17.33 11.34 -1.37
N HIS A 89 -17.71 12.62 -1.24
CA HIS A 89 -19.02 13.02 -0.71
C HIS A 89 -20.16 12.45 -1.55
N SER A 90 -20.06 12.49 -2.87
CA SER A 90 -21.06 11.88 -3.76
C SER A 90 -21.25 10.39 -3.49
N ILE A 91 -20.14 9.66 -3.27
CA ILE A 91 -20.18 8.24 -2.86
C ILE A 91 -20.79 8.05 -1.47
N PHE A 92 -20.47 8.95 -0.53
CA PHE A 92 -21.05 8.91 0.81
C PHE A 92 -22.57 9.03 0.76
N ILE A 93 -23.10 10.00 0.01
CA ILE A 93 -24.54 10.18 -0.17
C ILE A 93 -25.16 8.96 -0.87
N GLN A 94 -24.58 8.52 -1.98
CA GLN A 94 -25.11 7.37 -2.74
C GLN A 94 -25.18 6.09 -1.92
N THR A 95 -24.22 5.87 -1.01
CA THR A 95 -24.13 4.64 -0.20
C THR A 95 -24.65 4.81 1.23
N ASN A 96 -25.17 5.98 1.59
CA ASN A 96 -25.52 6.35 2.96
C ASN A 96 -24.37 6.07 3.95
N GLY A 97 -23.15 6.48 3.58
CA GLY A 97 -21.93 6.28 4.35
C GLY A 97 -21.35 4.87 4.36
N LYS A 98 -22.10 3.85 3.92
CA LYS A 98 -21.68 2.43 4.00
C LYS A 98 -20.38 2.13 3.26
N ALA A 99 -20.03 2.89 2.21
CA ALA A 99 -18.76 2.75 1.52
C ALA A 99 -17.52 2.92 2.43
N PHE A 100 -17.66 3.65 3.54
CA PHE A 100 -16.58 4.03 4.46
C PHE A 100 -16.68 3.35 5.82
N THR A 101 -17.76 2.61 6.08
CA THR A 101 -18.02 1.93 7.35
C THR A 101 -18.25 0.42 7.20
N SER A 102 -18.11 -0.13 5.99
CA SER A 102 -18.21 -1.57 5.78
C SER A 102 -16.85 -2.24 5.97
N ILE A 103 -16.76 -3.16 6.93
CA ILE A 103 -15.61 -4.05 7.11
C ILE A 103 -16.03 -5.52 7.08
N TYR A 104 -15.22 -6.43 7.64
CA TYR A 104 -15.47 -7.86 7.62
C TYR A 104 -16.64 -8.28 8.54
N ASP A 105 -17.22 -9.44 8.26
CA ASP A 105 -18.25 -10.10 9.10
C ASP A 105 -17.62 -10.59 10.42
N THR A 106 -18.31 -10.38 11.54
CA THR A 106 -17.88 -10.82 12.88
C THR A 106 -18.20 -12.29 13.15
N CYS A 107 -18.86 -12.98 12.21
CA CYS A 107 -19.18 -14.40 12.28
C CYS A 107 -20.03 -14.79 13.50
N GLY A 108 -20.78 -13.84 14.08
CA GLY A 108 -21.62 -14.07 15.24
C GLY A 108 -20.89 -14.02 16.59
N LEU A 109 -19.58 -13.76 16.61
CA LEU A 109 -18.83 -13.54 17.85
C LEU A 109 -19.29 -12.27 18.57
N SER A 110 -19.15 -12.26 19.91
CA SER A 110 -19.42 -11.08 20.73
C SER A 110 -18.37 -9.98 20.49
N ASP A 111 -18.69 -8.74 20.82
CA ASP A 111 -17.76 -7.60 20.68
C ASP A 111 -16.45 -7.83 21.46
N GLU A 112 -16.54 -8.45 22.64
CA GLU A 112 -15.39 -8.81 23.49
C GLU A 112 -14.50 -9.85 22.80
N ASP A 113 -15.10 -10.90 22.23
CA ASP A 113 -14.39 -11.97 21.54
C ASP A 113 -13.75 -11.48 20.24
N VAL A 114 -14.48 -10.68 19.45
CA VAL A 114 -13.93 -10.05 18.25
C VAL A 114 -12.74 -9.18 18.59
N CYS A 115 -12.85 -8.37 19.65
CA CYS A 115 -11.75 -7.52 20.11
C CYS A 115 -10.54 -8.38 20.51
N ARG A 116 -10.75 -9.44 21.30
CA ARG A 116 -9.68 -10.36 21.74
C ARG A 116 -8.98 -11.04 20.57
N VAL A 117 -9.74 -11.67 19.68
CA VAL A 117 -9.20 -12.35 18.50
C VAL A 117 -8.39 -11.38 17.65
N ARG A 118 -8.94 -10.20 17.33
CA ARG A 118 -8.25 -9.20 16.49
C ARG A 118 -7.02 -8.63 17.15
N PHE A 119 -7.11 -8.27 18.43
CA PHE A 119 -6.00 -7.66 19.16
C PHE A 119 -4.77 -8.57 19.20
N LEU A 120 -4.97 -9.88 19.39
CA LEU A 120 -3.88 -10.85 19.51
C LEU A 120 -3.33 -11.35 18.17
N THR A 121 -4.06 -11.12 17.06
CA THR A 121 -3.71 -11.69 15.74
C THR A 121 -3.41 -10.67 14.65
N ALA A 122 -3.92 -9.43 14.73
CA ALA A 122 -3.71 -8.43 13.67
C ALA A 122 -2.23 -8.02 13.52
N ASN A 123 -1.46 -8.10 14.62
CA ASN A 123 0.00 -7.96 14.59
C ASN A 123 0.72 -9.13 13.89
N GLN A 124 0.13 -10.33 13.89
CA GLN A 124 0.68 -11.56 13.28
C GLN A 124 0.32 -11.73 11.79
N ASP A 125 -0.60 -10.91 11.25
CA ASP A 125 -1.00 -10.99 9.85
C ASP A 125 0.08 -10.35 8.95
N PHE A 126 0.91 -11.18 8.32
CA PHE A 126 1.86 -10.72 7.30
C PHE A 126 1.26 -11.04 5.93
N ARG A 127 1.10 -10.00 5.11
CA ARG A 127 0.59 -10.09 3.73
C ARG A 127 -0.90 -10.43 3.59
N GLY A 128 -1.72 -10.24 4.64
CA GLY A 128 -3.18 -10.34 4.54
C GLY A 128 -3.66 -11.77 4.31
N SER A 129 -3.00 -12.73 4.95
CA SER A 129 -3.12 -14.16 4.61
C SER A 129 -4.36 -14.84 5.19
N ARG A 130 -5.05 -14.23 6.17
CA ARG A 130 -6.14 -14.89 6.91
C ARG A 130 -7.40 -14.04 6.96
N SER A 131 -8.54 -14.66 6.65
CA SER A 131 -9.84 -14.05 6.90
C SER A 131 -10.15 -14.06 8.39
N PHE A 132 -10.96 -13.10 8.84
CA PHE A 132 -11.46 -13.12 10.21
C PHE A 132 -12.27 -14.39 10.51
N SER A 133 -13.04 -14.87 9.54
CA SER A 133 -13.82 -16.11 9.68
C SER A 133 -12.97 -17.31 10.11
N PHE A 134 -11.77 -17.49 9.54
CA PHE A 134 -10.87 -18.57 9.94
C PHE A 134 -10.43 -18.42 11.41
N LEU A 135 -10.14 -17.19 11.85
CA LEU A 135 -9.73 -16.94 13.23
C LEU A 135 -10.91 -17.10 14.21
N ALA A 136 -12.12 -16.74 13.77
CA ALA A 136 -13.34 -16.97 14.52
C ALA A 136 -13.58 -18.48 14.71
N ASP A 137 -13.44 -19.29 13.66
CA ASP A 137 -13.55 -20.75 13.74
C ASP A 137 -12.53 -21.34 14.73
N VAL A 138 -11.27 -20.87 14.72
CA VAL A 138 -10.24 -21.29 15.67
C VAL A 138 -10.64 -20.93 17.11
N PHE A 139 -11.16 -19.72 17.32
CA PHE A 139 -11.62 -19.26 18.64
C PHE A 139 -12.82 -20.08 19.15
N GLU A 140 -13.81 -20.36 18.31
CA GLU A 140 -14.97 -21.17 18.67
C GLU A 140 -14.59 -22.62 19.00
N CYS A 141 -13.58 -23.17 18.32
CA CYS A 141 -13.08 -24.52 18.63
C CYS A 141 -12.37 -24.58 19.99
N ASP A 142 -11.53 -23.59 20.29
CA ASP A 142 -10.75 -23.53 21.53
C ASP A 142 -10.33 -22.09 21.84
N ASN A 143 -11.11 -21.42 22.69
CA ASN A 143 -10.86 -20.03 23.06
C ASN A 143 -9.65 -19.86 23.99
N ALA A 144 -9.19 -20.93 24.67
CA ALA A 144 -8.05 -20.88 25.59
C ALA A 144 -6.73 -20.59 24.85
N ILE A 145 -6.68 -20.83 23.53
CA ILE A 145 -5.59 -20.43 22.65
C ILE A 145 -5.34 -18.92 22.70
N PHE A 146 -6.38 -18.12 22.97
CA PHE A 146 -6.32 -16.66 23.02
C PHE A 146 -6.21 -16.10 24.45
N ASP A 147 -5.87 -16.95 25.43
CA ASP A 147 -5.54 -16.51 26.79
C ASP A 147 -4.09 -16.01 26.88
N GLU A 148 -3.90 -14.88 27.53
CA GLU A 148 -2.60 -14.21 27.62
C GLU A 148 -1.55 -15.06 28.35
N ASN A 149 -1.95 -15.80 29.39
CA ASN A 149 -1.02 -16.66 30.14
C ASN A 149 -0.65 -17.90 29.32
N ASN A 150 -1.61 -18.47 28.58
CA ASN A 150 -1.33 -19.59 27.68
C ASN A 150 -0.40 -19.16 26.53
N ILE A 151 -0.62 -17.98 25.94
CA ILE A 151 0.28 -17.42 24.90
C ILE A 151 1.69 -17.18 25.45
N LEU A 152 1.83 -16.73 26.70
CA LEU A 152 3.14 -16.54 27.31
C LEU A 152 3.83 -17.87 27.65
N ALA A 153 3.06 -18.89 28.03
CA ALA A 153 3.60 -20.21 28.35
C ALA A 153 4.07 -20.96 27.10
N ASP A 154 3.32 -20.87 25.99
CA ASP A 154 3.65 -21.53 24.72
C ASP A 154 3.26 -20.66 23.50
N PRO A 155 4.06 -19.63 23.16
CA PRO A 155 3.80 -18.78 22.00
C PRO A 155 3.96 -19.53 20.67
N GLU A 156 4.70 -20.64 20.62
CA GLU A 156 4.84 -21.46 19.42
C GLU A 156 3.54 -22.18 19.07
N ASP A 157 2.87 -22.79 20.05
CA ASP A 157 1.58 -23.44 19.82
C ASP A 157 0.51 -22.41 19.38
N PHE A 158 0.47 -21.23 20.01
CA PHE A 158 -0.42 -20.14 19.55
C PHE A 158 -0.22 -19.83 18.06
N LEU A 159 1.02 -19.60 17.63
CA LEU A 159 1.33 -19.30 16.22
C LEU A 159 1.01 -20.47 15.28
N LYS A 160 1.17 -21.71 15.74
CA LYS A 160 0.81 -22.90 14.98
C LYS A 160 -0.71 -23.00 14.80
N LYS A 161 -1.50 -22.73 15.85
CA LYS A 161 -2.96 -22.82 15.84
C LYS A 161 -3.62 -21.77 14.96
N ILE A 162 -3.08 -20.55 14.90
CA ILE A 162 -3.54 -19.51 13.96
C ILE A 162 -2.93 -19.65 12.56
N ASP A 163 -2.23 -20.77 12.30
CA ASP A 163 -1.63 -21.15 11.01
C ASP A 163 -0.65 -20.09 10.44
N VAL A 164 0.24 -19.59 11.32
CA VAL A 164 1.34 -18.69 10.95
C VAL A 164 2.74 -19.19 11.35
N GLY A 165 2.84 -20.26 12.13
CA GLY A 165 4.12 -20.81 12.60
C GLY A 165 5.05 -21.34 11.48
N ALA A 166 4.48 -21.74 10.34
CA ALA A 166 5.25 -22.21 9.18
C ALA A 166 5.74 -21.07 8.25
N LEU A 167 5.39 -19.82 8.54
CA LEU A 167 5.77 -18.66 7.73
C LEU A 167 7.16 -18.12 8.13
N SER A 168 7.88 -17.51 7.17
CA SER A 168 9.19 -16.89 7.42
C SER A 168 9.15 -15.88 8.58
N GLN A 169 10.30 -15.63 9.22
CA GLN A 169 10.49 -14.71 10.36
C GLN A 169 9.91 -15.20 11.71
N ASN A 170 9.98 -16.51 11.97
CA ASN A 170 9.38 -17.14 13.16
C ASN A 170 9.84 -16.49 14.48
N ASP A 171 11.14 -16.22 14.64
CA ASP A 171 11.69 -15.58 15.86
C ASP A 171 11.04 -14.23 16.19
N LYS A 172 10.72 -13.43 15.16
CA LYS A 172 10.03 -12.14 15.36
C LYS A 172 8.57 -12.32 15.76
N ARG A 173 7.90 -13.34 15.21
CA ARG A 173 6.49 -13.63 15.49
C ARG A 173 6.30 -14.08 16.93
N LEU A 174 7.20 -14.92 17.43
CA LEU A 174 7.24 -15.34 18.82
C LEU A 174 7.32 -14.12 19.74
N LYS A 175 8.31 -13.25 19.49
CA LYS A 175 8.46 -12.00 20.24
C LYS A 175 7.19 -11.14 20.18
N TYR A 176 6.52 -11.05 19.03
CA TYR A 176 5.29 -10.29 18.89
C TYR A 176 4.12 -10.89 19.69
N ALA A 177 3.97 -12.22 19.72
CA ALA A 177 2.94 -12.90 20.50
C ALA A 177 3.17 -12.71 22.00
N THR A 178 4.42 -12.92 22.45
CA THR A 178 4.81 -12.70 23.85
C THR A 178 4.58 -11.25 24.28
N ASN A 179 5.07 -10.28 23.49
CA ASN A 179 4.95 -8.86 23.86
C ASN A 179 3.50 -8.38 23.92
N ILE A 180 2.63 -8.83 23.01
CA ILE A 180 1.22 -8.39 23.01
C ILE A 180 0.43 -8.98 24.19
N ALA A 181 0.71 -10.24 24.56
CA ALA A 181 0.11 -10.85 25.76
C ALA A 181 0.62 -10.16 27.03
N GLN A 182 1.92 -9.90 27.12
CA GLN A 182 2.51 -9.17 28.25
C GLN A 182 1.94 -7.76 28.38
N PHE A 183 1.68 -7.08 27.26
CA PHE A 183 1.06 -5.76 27.23
C PHE A 183 -0.30 -5.76 27.95
N LEU A 184 -1.17 -6.74 27.68
CA LEU A 184 -2.48 -6.85 28.35
C LEU A 184 -2.34 -7.15 29.85
N LEU A 185 -1.45 -8.07 30.22
CA LEU A 185 -1.20 -8.40 31.63
C LEU A 185 -0.67 -7.20 32.42
N THR A 186 0.17 -6.35 31.82
CA THR A 186 0.65 -5.11 32.43
C THR A 186 -0.48 -4.11 32.66
N HIS A 187 -1.43 -4.00 31.72
CA HIS A 187 -2.58 -3.09 31.85
C HIS A 187 -3.70 -3.65 32.75
N LYS A 188 -3.64 -4.95 33.09
CA LYS A 188 -4.60 -5.65 33.95
C LYS A 188 -6.05 -5.45 33.46
N CYS A 189 -6.26 -5.65 32.17
CA CYS A 189 -7.56 -5.57 31.54
C CYS A 189 -7.63 -6.50 30.33
N THR A 190 -8.85 -6.76 29.86
CA THR A 190 -9.06 -7.40 28.57
C THR A 190 -8.79 -6.43 27.42
N PRO A 191 -8.61 -6.94 26.18
CA PRO A 191 -8.54 -6.10 24.99
C PRO A 191 -9.74 -5.14 24.85
N TYR A 192 -10.95 -5.61 25.18
CA TYR A 192 -12.17 -4.82 25.08
C TYR A 192 -12.16 -3.59 26.01
N GLU A 193 -11.71 -3.77 27.25
CA GLU A 193 -11.62 -2.73 28.29
C GLU A 193 -10.43 -1.78 28.10
N LEU A 194 -9.50 -2.13 27.21
CA LEU A 194 -8.21 -1.44 27.09
C LEU A 194 -8.37 0.04 26.81
N LEU A 195 -9.33 0.41 25.96
CA LEU A 195 -9.60 1.80 25.60
C LEU A 195 -9.98 2.67 26.83
N GLU A 196 -10.61 2.09 27.86
CA GLU A 196 -10.93 2.83 29.10
C GLU A 196 -9.67 3.21 29.87
N LYS A 197 -8.62 2.38 29.84
CA LYS A 197 -7.31 2.69 30.46
C LYS A 197 -6.64 3.91 29.83
N TYR A 198 -7.05 4.26 28.61
CA TYR A 198 -6.60 5.42 27.86
C TYR A 198 -7.58 6.60 27.91
N ASN A 199 -8.54 6.60 28.85
CA ASN A 199 -9.60 7.62 28.93
C ASN A 199 -10.35 7.78 27.59
N ARG A 200 -10.51 6.68 26.86
CA ARG A 200 -11.07 6.64 25.51
C ARG A 200 -10.32 7.46 24.45
N ASP A 201 -9.06 7.81 24.68
CA ASP A 201 -8.15 8.34 23.65
C ASP A 201 -7.56 7.19 22.83
N ILE A 202 -8.15 6.98 21.65
CA ILE A 202 -7.74 5.91 20.75
C ILE A 202 -6.39 6.17 20.10
N TYR A 203 -5.99 7.44 19.97
CA TYR A 203 -4.70 7.81 19.39
C TYR A 203 -3.56 7.53 20.39
N ALA A 204 -3.79 7.77 21.68
CA ALA A 204 -2.86 7.38 22.74
C ALA A 204 -2.65 5.86 22.75
N LEU A 205 -3.74 5.08 22.79
CA LEU A 205 -3.67 3.61 22.71
C LEU A 205 -2.91 3.14 21.46
N ARG A 206 -3.23 3.71 20.29
CA ARG A 206 -2.57 3.40 19.02
C ARG A 206 -1.05 3.59 19.09
N ASN A 207 -0.57 4.67 19.73
CA ASN A 207 0.86 4.93 19.83
C ASN A 207 1.57 3.96 20.79
N ASP A 208 0.91 3.59 21.89
CA ASP A 208 1.43 2.60 22.83
C ASP A 208 1.50 1.20 22.22
N LEU A 209 0.52 0.82 21.39
CA LEU A 209 0.57 -0.43 20.62
C LEU A 209 1.78 -0.48 19.68
N ILE A 210 2.18 0.66 19.11
CA ILE A 210 3.37 0.73 18.25
C ILE A 210 4.65 0.68 19.09
N ALA A 211 4.66 1.37 20.22
CA ALA A 211 5.82 1.43 21.12
C ALA A 211 6.11 0.10 21.81
N CYS A 212 5.11 -0.75 22.05
CA CYS A 212 5.28 -2.02 22.75
C CYS A 212 6.04 -3.09 21.94
N ASN A 213 6.43 -2.79 20.70
CA ASN A 213 7.23 -3.65 19.83
C ASN A 213 6.64 -5.07 19.68
N ALA A 214 5.31 -5.12 19.62
CA ALA A 214 4.55 -6.36 19.48
C ALA A 214 4.07 -6.60 18.05
N GLY A 215 4.73 -6.03 17.05
CA GLY A 215 4.39 -6.22 15.63
C GLY A 215 3.31 -5.31 15.08
N TYR A 216 2.73 -4.45 15.91
CA TYR A 216 1.90 -3.32 15.48
C TYR A 216 2.80 -2.20 14.95
N GLY A 217 3.02 -2.16 13.62
CA GLY A 217 3.50 -0.95 12.96
C GLY A 217 2.37 0.03 12.68
N ASN A 218 2.68 1.25 12.23
CA ASN A 218 1.71 2.31 11.92
C ASN A 218 0.45 1.77 11.22
N LYS A 219 0.60 1.13 10.07
CA LYS A 219 -0.50 0.57 9.28
C LYS A 219 -1.37 -0.43 10.05
N LYS A 220 -0.75 -1.37 10.76
CA LYS A 220 -1.51 -2.43 11.48
C LYS A 220 -2.26 -1.86 12.67
N ALA A 221 -1.63 -0.94 13.40
CA ALA A 221 -2.26 -0.27 14.52
C ALA A 221 -3.44 0.58 14.05
N ASP A 222 -3.25 1.38 12.99
CA ASP A 222 -4.31 2.21 12.39
C ASP A 222 -5.50 1.36 11.92
N MET A 223 -5.23 0.25 11.22
CA MET A 223 -6.28 -0.67 10.78
C MET A 223 -7.03 -1.30 11.96
N PHE A 224 -6.32 -1.79 12.98
CA PHE A 224 -6.93 -2.44 14.14
C PHE A 224 -7.86 -1.47 14.90
N VAL A 225 -7.36 -0.29 15.27
CA VAL A 225 -8.17 0.67 16.05
C VAL A 225 -9.33 1.23 15.23
N ARG A 226 -9.16 1.42 13.92
CA ARG A 226 -10.25 1.75 12.99
C ARG A 226 -11.32 0.66 13.00
N ASP A 227 -10.93 -0.61 12.87
CA ASP A 227 -11.87 -1.74 12.83
C ASP A 227 -12.72 -1.78 14.12
N MET A 228 -12.13 -1.56 15.30
CA MET A 228 -12.86 -1.56 16.57
C MET A 228 -13.91 -0.44 16.65
N VAL A 229 -13.62 0.74 16.10
CA VAL A 229 -14.58 1.85 16.05
C VAL A 229 -15.68 1.57 15.02
N VAL A 230 -15.32 1.08 13.84
CA VAL A 230 -16.26 0.82 12.75
C VAL A 230 -17.24 -0.30 13.09
N LEU A 231 -16.80 -1.33 13.82
CA LEU A 231 -17.67 -2.39 14.32
C LEU A 231 -18.59 -1.94 15.46
N GLY A 232 -18.37 -0.75 16.03
CA GLY A 232 -19.12 -0.30 17.21
C GLY A 232 -18.70 -0.96 18.52
N ILE A 233 -17.60 -1.73 18.52
CA ILE A 233 -17.01 -2.36 19.71
C ILE A 233 -16.51 -1.26 20.66
N TRP A 234 -15.78 -0.29 20.11
CA TRP A 234 -15.31 0.88 20.85
C TRP A 234 -16.11 2.11 20.47
N GLN A 235 -16.93 2.57 21.40
CA GLN A 235 -17.83 3.71 21.22
C GLN A 235 -17.32 4.94 21.99
N ASN A 236 -17.87 6.12 21.66
CA ASN A 236 -17.51 7.41 22.31
C ASN A 236 -16.00 7.67 22.38
N VAL A 237 -15.30 7.36 21.30
CA VAL A 237 -13.84 7.51 21.20
C VAL A 237 -13.44 8.97 21.00
N THR A 238 -12.26 9.33 21.51
CA THR A 238 -11.61 10.62 21.27
C THR A 238 -10.28 10.41 20.53
N GLY A 239 -9.81 11.41 19.79
CA GLY A 239 -8.55 11.34 19.04
C GLY A 239 -8.62 10.54 17.74
N PHE A 240 -9.79 10.05 17.34
CA PHE A 240 -9.96 9.24 16.13
C PHE A 240 -9.62 10.01 14.85
N GLU A 241 -9.90 11.30 14.80
CA GLU A 241 -9.58 12.24 13.72
C GLU A 241 -8.07 12.42 13.46
N ARG A 242 -7.24 12.03 14.44
CA ARG A 242 -5.78 12.08 14.35
C ARG A 242 -5.20 10.89 13.59
N ILE A 243 -5.99 9.84 13.34
CA ILE A 243 -5.56 8.67 12.59
C ILE A 243 -5.67 8.95 11.09
N ASN A 244 -4.55 8.91 10.39
CA ASN A 244 -4.49 9.14 8.94
C ASN A 244 -5.04 7.95 8.14
N VAL A 245 -5.28 8.17 6.84
CA VAL A 245 -5.40 7.06 5.88
C VAL A 245 -4.13 6.20 5.97
N ALA A 246 -4.32 4.91 6.23
CA ALA A 246 -3.21 3.96 6.27
C ALA A 246 -2.52 3.92 4.90
N SER A 247 -1.24 4.30 4.87
CA SER A 247 -0.52 4.35 3.61
C SER A 247 -0.24 2.95 3.07
N ASP A 248 -0.52 2.78 1.79
CA ASP A 248 -0.39 1.55 1.03
C ASP A 248 -0.14 1.86 -0.45
N VAL A 249 0.53 0.95 -1.15
CA VAL A 249 0.80 1.00 -2.59
C VAL A 249 -0.44 1.42 -3.40
N ASN A 250 -1.65 0.96 -3.04
CA ASN A 250 -2.88 1.35 -3.73
C ASN A 250 -3.34 2.76 -3.37
N THR A 251 -3.22 3.20 -2.11
CA THR A 251 -3.57 4.58 -1.72
C THR A 251 -2.64 5.60 -2.39
N ILE A 252 -1.33 5.33 -2.43
CA ILE A 252 -0.33 6.14 -3.14
C ILE A 252 -0.64 6.16 -4.64
N LYS A 253 -0.96 4.99 -5.23
CA LYS A 253 -1.36 4.89 -6.63
C LYS A 253 -2.55 5.80 -6.94
N ILE A 254 -3.57 5.80 -6.09
CA ILE A 254 -4.73 6.68 -6.29
C ILE A 254 -4.35 8.13 -6.09
N ALA A 255 -3.55 8.48 -5.08
CA ALA A 255 -3.12 9.85 -4.84
C ALA A 255 -2.35 10.47 -6.03
N LEU A 256 -1.45 9.69 -6.64
CA LEU A 256 -0.73 10.10 -7.85
C LEU A 256 -1.67 10.22 -9.06
N ARG A 257 -2.58 9.25 -9.25
CA ARG A 257 -3.48 9.21 -10.41
C ARG A 257 -4.53 10.30 -10.38
N THR A 258 -5.09 10.62 -9.22
CA THR A 258 -5.98 11.79 -9.08
C THR A 258 -5.19 13.08 -9.21
N GLY A 259 -3.92 13.07 -8.79
CA GLY A 259 -3.06 14.24 -8.80
C GLY A 259 -3.26 15.13 -7.58
N ILE A 260 -3.81 14.60 -6.48
CA ILE A 260 -3.74 15.25 -5.15
C ILE A 260 -2.29 15.34 -4.68
N ILE A 261 -1.44 14.44 -5.19
CA ILE A 261 0.01 14.53 -5.09
C ILE A 261 0.60 14.72 -6.47
N ARG A 262 1.55 15.64 -6.57
CA ARG A 262 2.34 15.87 -7.78
C ARG A 262 3.81 15.99 -7.43
N THR A 263 4.65 15.65 -8.39
CA THR A 263 6.10 15.78 -8.30
C THR A 263 6.59 16.53 -9.52
N ALA A 264 7.69 17.28 -9.38
CA ALA A 264 8.30 18.05 -10.47
C ALA A 264 8.84 17.15 -11.59
N ILE A 265 9.22 15.92 -11.27
CA ILE A 265 9.59 14.87 -12.22
C ILE A 265 8.82 13.58 -11.92
N PRO A 266 8.67 12.67 -12.90
CA PRO A 266 8.18 11.32 -12.61
C PRO A 266 9.01 10.63 -11.54
N LEU A 267 8.36 9.84 -10.69
CA LEU A 267 9.06 9.03 -9.68
C LEU A 267 10.10 8.13 -10.34
N VAL A 268 11.30 8.09 -9.77
CA VAL A 268 12.39 7.28 -10.31
C VAL A 268 12.16 5.80 -10.02
N SER A 269 12.77 4.94 -10.85
CA SER A 269 12.80 3.50 -10.63
C SER A 269 13.40 3.15 -9.27
N SER A 270 12.98 2.04 -8.69
CA SER A 270 13.54 1.54 -7.43
C SER A 270 15.03 1.18 -7.51
N PHE A 271 15.57 0.99 -8.72
CA PHE A 271 17.02 0.87 -8.92
C PHE A 271 17.80 2.16 -8.62
N LEU A 272 17.13 3.31 -8.65
CA LEU A 272 17.69 4.62 -8.29
C LEU A 272 17.30 5.02 -6.87
N ASP A 273 16.11 4.61 -6.39
CA ASP A 273 15.69 4.88 -5.02
C ASP A 273 16.33 3.93 -3.99
N ILE A 274 17.66 3.95 -3.94
CA ILE A 274 18.44 3.14 -3.01
C ILE A 274 18.04 3.50 -1.59
N PHE A 275 17.74 2.48 -0.79
CA PHE A 275 17.26 2.61 0.59
C PHE A 275 15.93 3.34 0.76
N CYS A 276 15.11 3.42 -0.29
CA CYS A 276 13.69 3.80 -0.21
C CYS A 276 13.43 5.25 0.26
N TYR A 277 14.35 6.18 0.00
CA TYR A 277 14.18 7.58 0.42
C TYR A 277 12.98 8.25 -0.27
N GLN A 278 12.82 8.08 -1.58
CA GLN A 278 11.64 8.54 -2.29
C GLN A 278 10.39 7.80 -1.80
N TYR A 279 10.46 6.48 -1.59
CA TYR A 279 9.32 5.75 -1.05
C TYR A 279 8.85 6.33 0.29
N GLU A 280 9.76 6.54 1.25
CA GLU A 280 9.45 7.11 2.57
C GLU A 280 8.88 8.52 2.45
N TYR A 281 9.45 9.36 1.59
CA TYR A 281 8.94 10.71 1.35
C TYR A 281 7.54 10.71 0.72
N ILE A 282 7.29 9.87 -0.29
CA ILE A 282 5.98 9.77 -0.93
C ILE A 282 4.94 9.15 0.01
N ASP A 283 5.35 8.25 0.91
CA ASP A 283 4.49 7.68 1.96
C ASP A 283 3.98 8.77 2.93
N GLU A 284 4.88 9.64 3.40
CA GLU A 284 4.57 10.81 4.23
C GLU A 284 3.60 11.76 3.51
N MET A 285 3.92 12.12 2.27
CA MET A 285 3.10 13.02 1.45
C MET A 285 1.72 12.42 1.15
N ASN A 286 1.61 11.10 0.96
CA ASN A 286 0.35 10.38 0.77
C ASN A 286 -0.58 10.54 1.97
N ALA A 287 -0.07 10.32 3.19
CA ALA A 287 -0.86 10.52 4.40
C ALA A 287 -1.34 11.98 4.54
N ALA A 288 -0.46 12.94 4.25
CA ALA A 288 -0.78 14.37 4.31
C ALA A 288 -1.83 14.78 3.26
N ALA A 289 -1.72 14.30 2.02
CA ALA A 289 -2.67 14.62 0.95
C ALA A 289 -4.08 14.08 1.25
N TRP A 290 -4.19 12.83 1.72
CA TRP A 290 -5.49 12.29 2.10
C TRP A 290 -6.07 12.98 3.33
N ARG A 291 -5.26 13.33 4.33
CA ARG A 291 -5.72 14.19 5.44
C ARG A 291 -6.30 15.49 4.89
N ARG A 292 -5.62 16.12 3.94
CA ARG A 292 -6.08 17.37 3.35
C ARG A 292 -7.43 17.24 2.63
N VAL A 293 -7.63 16.16 1.88
CA VAL A 293 -8.94 15.81 1.28
C VAL A 293 -10.03 15.72 2.34
N TRP A 294 -9.77 15.03 3.45
CA TRP A 294 -10.74 14.88 4.54
C TRP A 294 -11.06 16.19 5.26
N GLU A 295 -10.06 17.05 5.48
CA GLU A 295 -10.26 18.38 6.08
C GLU A 295 -11.16 19.24 5.20
N ILE A 296 -10.94 19.25 3.88
CA ILE A 296 -11.77 19.98 2.92
C ILE A 296 -13.18 19.41 2.91
N TRP A 297 -13.32 18.08 2.85
CA TRP A 297 -14.62 17.41 2.88
C TRP A 297 -15.40 17.80 4.14
N THR A 298 -14.84 17.59 5.32
CA THR A 298 -15.51 17.87 6.60
C THR A 298 -15.87 19.36 6.74
N LYS A 299 -15.02 20.25 6.22
CA LYS A 299 -15.32 21.69 6.21
C LYS A 299 -16.49 22.04 5.27
N LYS A 300 -16.54 21.41 4.09
CA LYS A 300 -17.53 21.73 3.05
C LYS A 300 -18.89 21.06 3.32
N TYR A 301 -18.87 19.85 3.90
CA TYR A 301 -20.05 19.03 4.17
C TYR A 301 -20.06 18.48 5.61
N PRO A 302 -20.18 19.34 6.64
CA PRO A 302 -19.95 18.96 8.04
C PRO A 302 -20.93 17.94 8.62
N GLN A 303 -22.10 17.76 8.02
CA GLN A 303 -23.10 16.76 8.43
C GLN A 303 -23.10 15.51 7.54
N GLU A 304 -22.32 15.52 6.46
CA GLU A 304 -22.30 14.49 5.42
C GLU A 304 -20.83 14.07 5.16
N SER A 305 -20.08 13.93 6.23
CA SER A 305 -18.67 13.55 6.22
C SER A 305 -18.40 12.42 7.21
N ILE A 306 -17.27 11.75 7.01
CA ILE A 306 -16.75 10.74 7.92
C ILE A 306 -16.02 11.39 9.10
N SER A 307 -16.02 10.73 10.25
CA SER A 307 -15.44 11.26 11.50
C SER A 307 -13.90 11.27 11.56
N SER A 308 -13.23 10.52 10.68
CA SER A 308 -11.78 10.42 10.64
C SER A 308 -11.28 10.15 9.22
N PRO A 309 -10.10 10.69 8.83
CA PRO A 309 -9.54 10.39 7.52
C PRO A 309 -9.26 8.91 7.32
N CYS A 310 -8.95 8.15 8.38
CA CYS A 310 -8.67 6.72 8.26
C CYS A 310 -9.83 5.92 7.64
N LEU A 311 -11.08 6.39 7.76
CA LEU A 311 -12.26 5.72 7.19
C LEU A 311 -12.31 5.77 5.65
N MET A 312 -11.53 6.63 5.00
CA MET A 312 -11.42 6.62 3.53
C MET A 312 -10.63 5.43 3.03
N ASP A 313 -9.79 4.83 3.88
CA ASP A 313 -8.77 3.89 3.45
C ASP A 313 -9.37 2.66 2.76
N TYR A 314 -10.45 2.06 3.29
CA TYR A 314 -11.08 0.88 2.71
C TYR A 314 -11.59 1.17 1.30
N PHE A 315 -12.34 2.26 1.12
CA PHE A 315 -12.87 2.62 -0.19
C PHE A 315 -11.74 2.94 -1.18
N VAL A 316 -10.76 3.74 -0.78
CA VAL A 316 -9.65 4.15 -1.64
C VAL A 316 -8.72 2.98 -1.98
N TYR A 317 -8.30 2.20 -0.98
CA TYR A 317 -7.41 1.04 -1.14
C TYR A 317 -8.13 -0.11 -1.85
N ASN A 318 -9.24 -0.60 -1.30
CA ASN A 318 -9.86 -1.84 -1.73
C ASN A 318 -10.73 -1.62 -2.97
N VAL A 319 -11.67 -0.69 -2.90
CA VAL A 319 -12.66 -0.50 -3.98
C VAL A 319 -12.01 0.16 -5.18
N VAL A 320 -11.51 1.38 -5.01
CA VAL A 320 -10.90 2.11 -6.13
C VAL A 320 -9.58 1.45 -6.51
N GLY A 321 -8.66 1.30 -5.56
CA GLY A 321 -7.31 0.79 -5.79
C GLY A 321 -7.26 -0.64 -6.34
N ARG A 322 -7.90 -1.61 -5.70
CA ARG A 322 -7.80 -3.03 -6.08
C ARG A 322 -8.86 -3.50 -7.08
N GLN A 323 -10.05 -2.89 -7.09
CA GLN A 323 -11.14 -3.36 -7.94
C GLN A 323 -11.33 -2.52 -9.21
N PHE A 324 -11.29 -1.18 -9.12
CA PHE A 324 -11.53 -0.30 -10.28
C PHE A 324 -10.24 0.02 -11.05
N CYS A 325 -9.14 0.24 -10.34
CA CYS A 325 -7.89 0.74 -10.91
C CYS A 325 -6.93 -0.39 -11.33
N LYS A 326 -7.45 -1.30 -12.18
CA LYS A 326 -6.73 -2.44 -12.76
C LYS A 326 -7.22 -2.73 -14.18
N GLU A 327 -6.42 -3.45 -14.96
CA GLU A 327 -6.76 -3.89 -16.32
C GLU A 327 -7.77 -5.06 -16.29
N SER A 328 -9.03 -4.75 -15.98
CA SER A 328 -10.12 -5.73 -15.85
C SER A 328 -11.07 -5.77 -17.04
N LEU A 329 -11.04 -4.78 -17.94
CA LEU A 329 -11.79 -4.83 -19.18
C LEU A 329 -10.94 -5.52 -20.25
N VAL A 330 -11.43 -6.65 -20.75
CA VAL A 330 -10.69 -7.53 -21.65
C VAL A 330 -11.40 -7.61 -23.00
N PHE A 331 -10.64 -7.37 -24.06
CA PHE A 331 -11.10 -7.45 -25.44
C PHE A 331 -10.84 -8.83 -25.97
N PHE A 332 -11.86 -9.44 -26.56
CA PHE A 332 -11.81 -10.78 -27.12
C PHE A 332 -12.13 -10.74 -28.62
N ALA A 333 -11.47 -11.61 -29.37
CA ALA A 333 -11.82 -11.93 -30.75
C ALA A 333 -12.03 -13.45 -30.91
N CYS A 334 -12.80 -13.86 -31.91
CA CYS A 334 -12.98 -15.28 -32.24
C CYS A 334 -12.73 -15.57 -33.74
N PRO A 335 -12.56 -16.85 -34.13
CA PRO A 335 -12.32 -17.24 -35.52
C PRO A 335 -13.41 -16.81 -36.51
N ASN A 336 -14.64 -16.59 -36.02
CA ASN A 336 -15.76 -16.12 -36.83
C ASN A 336 -15.78 -14.59 -37.01
N GLY A 337 -14.73 -13.88 -36.59
CA GLY A 337 -14.59 -12.43 -36.77
C GLY A 337 -15.31 -11.56 -35.72
N HIS A 338 -16.00 -12.15 -34.73
CA HIS A 338 -16.63 -11.37 -33.67
C HIS A 338 -15.61 -10.77 -32.71
N VAL A 339 -15.83 -9.51 -32.34
CA VAL A 339 -15.11 -8.81 -31.27
C VAL A 339 -16.09 -8.47 -30.15
N PHE A 340 -15.70 -8.70 -28.90
CA PHE A 340 -16.53 -8.35 -27.73
C PHE A 340 -15.67 -8.08 -26.49
N LYS A 341 -16.25 -7.44 -25.49
CA LYS A 341 -15.61 -7.09 -24.22
C LYS A 341 -16.11 -7.98 -23.09
N TRP A 342 -15.25 -8.25 -22.11
CA TRP A 342 -15.60 -9.03 -20.92
C TRP A 342 -14.84 -8.55 -19.68
N HIS A 343 -15.42 -8.76 -18.50
CA HIS A 343 -14.91 -8.30 -17.21
C HIS A 343 -13.78 -9.18 -16.61
N SER A 344 -13.37 -10.23 -17.32
CA SER A 344 -12.41 -11.21 -16.81
C SER A 344 -11.64 -11.89 -17.93
N SER A 345 -10.34 -12.06 -17.74
CA SER A 345 -9.48 -12.83 -18.66
C SER A 345 -9.73 -14.33 -18.62
N ARG A 346 -10.60 -14.81 -17.71
CA ARG A 346 -10.97 -16.23 -17.61
C ARG A 346 -12.00 -16.66 -18.67
N ASN A 347 -12.60 -15.73 -19.40
CA ASN A 347 -13.49 -16.08 -20.49
C ASN A 347 -12.73 -16.78 -21.61
N THR A 348 -13.20 -17.96 -22.01
CA THR A 348 -12.60 -18.76 -23.10
C THR A 348 -13.54 -18.95 -24.28
N THR A 349 -14.81 -18.55 -24.14
CA THR A 349 -15.87 -18.78 -25.13
C THR A 349 -16.29 -17.47 -25.80
N CYS A 350 -16.54 -17.51 -27.10
CA CYS A 350 -17.11 -16.37 -27.82
C CYS A 350 -18.57 -16.14 -27.40
N GLN A 351 -18.81 -15.05 -26.68
CA GLN A 351 -20.14 -14.73 -26.13
C GLN A 351 -21.15 -14.34 -27.22
N VAL A 352 -20.67 -13.83 -28.35
CA VAL A 352 -21.52 -13.50 -29.52
C VAL A 352 -22.00 -14.78 -30.21
N CYS A 353 -21.07 -15.68 -30.57
CA CYS A 353 -21.40 -17.00 -31.13
C CYS A 353 -22.33 -17.80 -30.20
N TYR A 354 -22.03 -17.80 -28.90
CA TYR A 354 -22.83 -18.50 -27.89
C TYR A 354 -24.29 -18.01 -27.87
N LYS A 355 -24.51 -16.69 -27.92
CA LYS A 355 -25.86 -16.08 -28.00
C LYS A 355 -26.57 -16.40 -29.31
N GLN A 356 -25.83 -16.58 -30.41
CA GLN A 356 -26.36 -17.02 -31.71
C GLN A 356 -26.58 -18.55 -31.80
N GLY A 357 -26.38 -19.30 -30.72
CA GLY A 357 -26.54 -20.75 -30.70
C GLY A 357 -25.34 -21.55 -31.23
N ILE A 358 -24.28 -20.88 -31.70
CA ILE A 358 -23.05 -21.53 -32.17
C ILE A 358 -22.19 -21.89 -30.96
N ARG A 359 -22.09 -23.19 -30.67
CA ARG A 359 -21.40 -23.70 -29.48
C ARG A 359 -19.91 -23.93 -29.75
N ARG A 360 -19.13 -23.96 -28.66
CA ARG A 360 -17.70 -24.33 -28.64
C ARG A 360 -16.78 -23.46 -29.51
N VAL A 361 -17.17 -22.21 -29.78
CA VAL A 361 -16.28 -21.25 -30.47
C VAL A 361 -15.34 -20.60 -29.45
N PRO A 362 -14.01 -20.79 -29.57
CA PRO A 362 -13.06 -20.19 -28.65
C PRO A 362 -12.98 -18.68 -28.83
N ALA A 363 -12.61 -17.97 -27.77
CA ALA A 363 -12.28 -16.56 -27.80
C ALA A 363 -10.87 -16.34 -27.27
N SER A 364 -10.10 -15.50 -27.97
CA SER A 364 -8.73 -15.15 -27.61
C SER A 364 -8.64 -13.69 -27.19
N ILE A 365 -7.81 -13.41 -26.19
CA ILE A 365 -7.57 -12.04 -25.70
C ILE A 365 -6.80 -11.26 -26.76
N VAL A 366 -7.32 -10.10 -27.12
CA VAL A 366 -6.67 -9.14 -28.03
C VAL A 366 -5.88 -8.12 -27.23
N ARG A 367 -6.51 -7.50 -26.22
CA ARG A 367 -5.89 -6.53 -25.32
C ARG A 367 -6.66 -6.43 -24.01
N LYS A 368 -6.05 -5.77 -23.03
CA LYS A 368 -6.69 -5.37 -21.77
C LYS A 368 -6.56 -3.87 -21.61
N CYS A 369 -7.49 -3.27 -20.89
CA CYS A 369 -7.41 -1.87 -20.50
C CYS A 369 -8.08 -1.67 -19.13
N MET A 370 -7.83 -0.52 -18.51
CA MET A 370 -8.57 -0.11 -17.34
C MET A 370 -10.01 0.25 -17.73
N PRO A 371 -11.00 0.06 -16.83
CA PRO A 371 -12.38 0.43 -17.12
C PRO A 371 -12.56 1.90 -17.51
N CYS A 372 -11.77 2.82 -16.93
CA CYS A 372 -11.85 4.26 -17.19
C CYS A 372 -11.20 4.72 -18.50
N GLU A 373 -10.82 3.79 -19.37
CA GLU A 373 -10.18 4.04 -20.69
C GLU A 373 -11.11 3.68 -21.86
N ASP A 374 -12.30 3.19 -21.57
CA ASP A 374 -13.25 2.72 -22.58
C ASP A 374 -14.68 3.01 -22.14
N GLU A 375 -15.55 3.40 -23.08
CA GLU A 375 -16.96 3.75 -22.82
C GLU A 375 -17.77 2.57 -22.25
N GLU A 376 -17.37 1.33 -22.55
CA GLU A 376 -17.97 0.11 -21.99
C GLU A 376 -17.25 -0.37 -20.72
N GLY A 377 -16.52 0.53 -20.05
CA GLY A 377 -15.89 0.28 -18.74
C GLY A 377 -16.83 -0.26 -17.68
N PHE A 378 -18.12 0.09 -17.76
CA PHE A 378 -19.16 -0.39 -16.86
C PHE A 378 -19.25 -1.93 -16.82
N ILE A 379 -18.92 -2.63 -17.93
CA ILE A 379 -18.88 -4.09 -17.99
C ILE A 379 -17.98 -4.64 -16.88
N ALA A 380 -16.81 -4.03 -16.68
CA ALA A 380 -15.86 -4.43 -15.66
C ALA A 380 -16.27 -3.93 -14.27
N ILE A 381 -16.70 -2.67 -14.14
CA ILE A 381 -17.05 -2.06 -12.85
C ILE A 381 -18.23 -2.78 -12.18
N GLN A 382 -19.31 -3.03 -12.92
CA GLN A 382 -20.52 -3.67 -12.38
C GLN A 382 -20.29 -5.12 -11.94
N ASN A 383 -19.25 -5.77 -12.45
CA ASN A 383 -18.88 -7.15 -12.10
C ASN A 383 -17.81 -7.23 -11.00
N THR A 384 -17.41 -6.11 -10.42
CA THR A 384 -16.55 -6.12 -9.23
C THR A 384 -17.29 -6.69 -8.02
N GLU A 385 -16.55 -7.16 -7.01
CA GLU A 385 -17.15 -7.71 -5.79
C GLU A 385 -17.95 -6.65 -5.05
N TYR A 386 -17.36 -5.46 -4.88
CA TYR A 386 -18.00 -4.33 -4.21
C TYR A 386 -19.32 -3.94 -4.89
N VAL A 387 -19.32 -3.69 -6.21
CA VAL A 387 -20.53 -3.22 -6.91
C VAL A 387 -21.61 -4.30 -6.98
N ARG A 388 -21.25 -5.58 -7.04
CA ARG A 388 -22.24 -6.67 -7.00
C ARG A 388 -22.94 -6.77 -5.64
N ALA A 389 -22.24 -6.47 -4.55
CA ALA A 389 -22.79 -6.47 -3.20
C ALA A 389 -23.71 -5.26 -2.91
N LEU A 390 -23.61 -4.19 -3.71
CA LEU A 390 -24.46 -3.00 -3.52
C LEU A 390 -25.90 -3.25 -3.96
N PRO A 391 -26.89 -2.66 -3.24
CA PRO A 391 -28.29 -2.60 -3.70
C PRO A 391 -28.39 -1.97 -5.09
N SER A 392 -29.38 -2.36 -5.89
CA SER A 392 -29.52 -1.93 -7.30
C SER A 392 -29.45 -0.41 -7.51
N GLY A 393 -30.03 0.40 -6.60
CA GLY A 393 -30.00 1.87 -6.68
C GLY A 393 -28.68 2.53 -6.25
N GLN A 394 -27.73 1.75 -5.70
CA GLN A 394 -26.43 2.24 -5.24
C GLN A 394 -25.28 1.77 -6.14
N LYS A 395 -25.56 0.98 -7.18
CA LYS A 395 -24.51 0.42 -8.04
C LYS A 395 -23.80 1.50 -8.83
N LEU A 396 -22.48 1.40 -8.84
CA LEU A 396 -21.60 2.27 -9.62
C LEU A 396 -21.42 1.70 -11.03
N THR A 397 -21.42 2.57 -12.03
CA THR A 397 -21.11 2.23 -13.43
C THR A 397 -19.68 2.62 -13.80
N GLU A 398 -19.07 3.54 -13.07
CA GLU A 398 -17.72 4.02 -13.30
C GLU A 398 -16.95 4.25 -11.99
N CYS A 399 -15.63 4.50 -12.11
CA CYS A 399 -14.82 4.94 -10.98
C CYS A 399 -15.14 6.41 -10.65
N PRO A 400 -15.33 6.79 -9.37
CA PRO A 400 -15.68 8.17 -8.98
C PRO A 400 -14.62 9.21 -9.34
N PHE A 401 -13.39 8.78 -9.60
CA PHE A 401 -12.28 9.67 -9.94
C PHE A 401 -11.98 9.74 -11.45
N THR A 402 -12.80 9.12 -12.30
CA THR A 402 -12.54 9.04 -13.76
C THR A 402 -12.34 10.42 -14.39
N ALA A 403 -13.18 11.39 -14.02
CA ALA A 403 -13.11 12.76 -14.51
C ALA A 403 -11.95 13.58 -13.89
N ILE A 404 -11.37 13.11 -12.79
CA ILE A 404 -10.28 13.80 -12.07
C ILE A 404 -8.90 13.36 -12.58
N CYS A 405 -8.72 12.06 -12.82
CA CYS A 405 -7.42 11.47 -13.10
C CYS A 405 -6.78 11.94 -14.42
N ASN A 406 -7.57 12.44 -15.37
CA ASN A 406 -7.11 12.97 -16.66
C ASN A 406 -6.01 12.08 -17.34
N ASP A 407 -4.84 12.64 -17.60
CA ASP A 407 -3.65 12.04 -18.22
C ASP A 407 -2.79 11.21 -17.24
N LYS A 408 -3.06 11.30 -15.94
CA LYS A 408 -2.27 10.66 -14.87
C LYS A 408 -2.69 9.22 -14.58
N LYS A 409 -3.69 8.68 -15.30
CA LYS A 409 -4.29 7.34 -15.07
C LYS A 409 -3.26 6.20 -15.02
N HIS A 410 -2.10 6.35 -15.66
CA HIS A 410 -1.06 5.32 -15.72
C HIS A 410 0.04 5.44 -14.66
N LEU A 411 0.06 6.50 -13.85
CA LEU A 411 1.06 6.66 -12.81
C LEU A 411 1.08 5.47 -11.84
N ARG A 412 2.29 5.13 -11.39
CA ARG A 412 2.56 3.99 -10.52
C ARG A 412 3.23 4.46 -9.23
N PRO A 413 2.89 3.85 -8.09
CA PRO A 413 3.54 4.12 -6.82
C PRO A 413 5.01 3.65 -6.86
N PRO A 414 5.90 4.24 -6.05
CA PRO A 414 7.28 3.79 -5.95
C PRO A 414 7.33 2.36 -5.38
N LYS A 415 8.36 1.60 -5.76
CA LYS A 415 8.62 0.27 -5.20
C LYS A 415 9.71 0.38 -4.13
N SER A 416 9.48 -0.25 -3.00
CA SER A 416 10.49 -0.39 -1.94
C SER A 416 11.37 -1.60 -2.20
N ILE A 417 12.69 -1.45 -2.09
CA ILE A 417 13.65 -2.56 -2.04
C ILE A 417 14.25 -2.55 -0.61
N SER A 418 14.12 -3.66 0.11
CA SER A 418 14.46 -3.73 1.55
C SER A 418 15.95 -3.94 1.80
N ILE A 419 16.62 -3.07 2.56
CA ILE A 419 18.07 -3.10 2.93
C ILE A 419 18.56 -4.48 3.41
N MET A 420 17.69 -5.26 4.06
CA MET A 420 18.00 -6.61 4.58
C MET A 420 17.15 -7.72 3.93
N GLY A 421 16.60 -7.48 2.74
CA GLY A 421 15.78 -8.45 2.02
C GLY A 421 16.57 -9.61 1.39
N GLN A 422 15.88 -10.65 0.91
CA GLN A 422 16.48 -11.80 0.22
C GLN A 422 17.36 -11.43 -0.98
N THR A 423 17.15 -10.26 -1.58
CA THR A 423 18.05 -9.63 -2.55
C THR A 423 19.09 -8.81 -1.78
N GLY A 424 20.12 -9.49 -1.26
CA GLY A 424 21.09 -8.90 -0.33
C GLY A 424 21.80 -7.67 -0.90
N TRP A 425 21.65 -6.53 -0.24
CA TRP A 425 22.34 -5.28 -0.61
C TRP A 425 23.84 -5.35 -0.42
N GLN A 426 24.29 -6.23 0.48
CA GLN A 426 25.71 -6.47 0.76
C GLN A 426 26.46 -7.08 -0.43
N SER A 427 25.76 -7.71 -1.39
CA SER A 427 26.36 -8.26 -2.62
C SER A 427 26.05 -7.44 -3.87
N ALA A 428 25.37 -6.30 -3.72
CA ALA A 428 24.81 -5.55 -4.85
C ALA A 428 25.78 -4.55 -5.49
N TYR A 429 26.80 -4.10 -4.76
CA TYR A 429 27.81 -3.15 -5.24
C TYR A 429 29.16 -3.83 -5.46
N ALA A 430 30.01 -3.19 -6.26
CA ALA A 430 31.41 -3.53 -6.39
C ALA A 430 32.26 -2.33 -5.97
N ASN A 431 33.49 -2.56 -5.51
CA ASN A 431 34.43 -1.46 -5.33
C ASN A 431 34.82 -0.90 -6.70
N LYS A 432 35.13 0.40 -6.73
CA LYS A 432 35.63 1.06 -7.94
C LYS A 432 36.85 0.30 -8.50
N GLY A 433 36.73 -0.14 -9.76
CA GLY A 433 37.78 -0.86 -10.48
C GLY A 433 37.73 -2.40 -10.39
N GLU A 434 36.89 -2.99 -9.52
CA GLU A 434 36.82 -4.46 -9.35
C GLU A 434 35.72 -5.12 -10.21
N GLY A 435 34.62 -4.42 -10.48
CA GLY A 435 33.48 -4.94 -11.26
C GLY A 435 32.72 -6.09 -10.56
N GLY A 436 31.64 -6.58 -11.17
CA GLY A 436 31.02 -7.86 -10.77
C GLY A 436 29.98 -7.87 -9.64
N GLY A 437 29.41 -6.71 -9.25
CA GLY A 437 28.26 -6.64 -8.32
C GLY A 437 26.89 -6.74 -9.01
N GLY A 438 25.81 -6.91 -8.24
CA GLY A 438 24.45 -6.77 -8.77
C GLY A 438 23.32 -7.10 -7.79
N LEU A 439 22.17 -6.43 -7.95
CA LEU A 439 20.92 -6.84 -7.31
C LEU A 439 20.37 -8.05 -8.06
N MET A 440 20.18 -9.20 -7.39
CA MET A 440 19.32 -10.25 -7.94
C MET A 440 17.91 -9.67 -8.08
N ALA A 441 17.38 -9.62 -9.31
CA ALA A 441 16.08 -9.05 -9.65
C ALA A 441 14.93 -10.04 -9.47
#